data_AF-A0A533YYQ8-F1
#
_entry.id   AF-A0A533YYQ8-F1
#
_cell.length_a   1.000
_cell.length_b   1.000
_cell.length_c   1.000
_cell.angle_alpha   90.00
_cell.angle_beta   90.00
_cell.angle_gamma   90.00
#
_symmetry.space_group_name_H-M   'P 1'
#
loop_
_entity.id
_entity.type
_entity.pdbx_description
1 polymer ?
#
loop_
_entity_poly.entity_id
_entity_poly.type
_entity_poly.pdbx_seq_one_letter_code
_entity_poly.pdbx_strand_id
1 'polypeptide(L)'
;MTDKQRWLIVVLYAAAMAYVESAVVLYLRTMVGHVDPYQPDPVMLSESLVRAEMVREAATLIMLLAVGWLAGRTWRSRLGYTLVAFGVWDILYYVFLVPLSGWPRSLLDWDILFLLPLPWWGPVLAPVSIAVLMVVGGTLVSLFDRPERALWPGPWAWGASLVGVALAVYVFMADTIRAAGGGAEAISRVRPTQFNWPVFVVALLLLAAPIVDLCRQQRGRRLTPQADSDRLDNSLGP
;
A
#
# COMPACT_ATOMS: atom_id res chain seq x y z
N MET A 1 22.57 7.16 -12.88
CA MET A 1 21.26 6.46 -12.98
C MET A 1 20.12 7.47 -13.03
N THR A 2 19.30 7.39 -14.07
CA THR A 2 18.10 8.24 -14.25
C THR A 2 16.99 7.85 -13.26
N ASP A 3 16.02 8.72 -13.06
CA ASP A 3 14.88 8.45 -12.16
C ASP A 3 14.04 7.26 -12.66
N LYS A 4 13.91 7.12 -13.99
CA LYS A 4 13.26 5.95 -14.62
C LYS A 4 13.98 4.64 -14.31
N GLN A 5 15.31 4.63 -14.40
CA GLN A 5 16.12 3.45 -14.07
C GLN A 5 15.99 3.08 -12.58
N ARG A 6 16.00 4.07 -11.68
CA ARG A 6 15.77 3.86 -10.24
C ARG A 6 14.40 3.27 -9.97
N TRP A 7 13.37 3.83 -10.58
CA TRP A 7 12.01 3.32 -10.47
C TRP A 7 11.92 1.87 -10.92
N LEU A 8 12.51 1.51 -12.08
CA LEU A 8 12.50 0.14 -12.57
C LEU A 8 13.22 -0.83 -11.63
N ILE A 9 14.34 -0.41 -11.05
CA ILE A 9 15.08 -1.24 -10.07
C ILE A 9 14.29 -1.44 -8.78
N VAL A 10 13.60 -0.40 -8.29
CA VAL A 10 12.73 -0.51 -7.11
C VAL A 10 11.56 -1.46 -7.38
N VAL A 11 10.95 -1.37 -8.56
CA VAL A 11 9.87 -2.29 -8.98
C VAL A 11 10.37 -3.73 -9.08
N LEU A 12 11.55 -3.94 -9.69
CA LEU A 12 12.17 -5.26 -9.78
C LEU A 12 12.48 -5.84 -8.39
N TYR A 13 13.02 -5.03 -7.49
CA TYR A 13 13.28 -5.42 -6.10
C TYR A 13 11.98 -5.82 -5.40
N ALA A 14 10.95 -4.97 -5.48
CA ALA A 14 9.64 -5.23 -4.86
C ALA A 14 8.98 -6.49 -5.41
N ALA A 15 9.10 -6.75 -6.73
CA ALA A 15 8.61 -7.97 -7.36
C ALA A 15 9.33 -9.23 -6.86
N ALA A 16 10.67 -9.21 -6.82
CA ALA A 16 11.44 -10.34 -6.31
C ALA A 16 11.15 -10.60 -4.83
N MET A 17 11.06 -9.55 -4.03
CA MET A 17 10.69 -9.62 -2.62
C MET A 17 9.28 -10.17 -2.42
N ALA A 18 8.30 -9.72 -3.23
CA ALA A 18 6.93 -10.20 -3.17
C ALA A 18 6.85 -11.71 -3.41
N TYR A 19 7.60 -12.23 -4.38
CA TYR A 19 7.66 -13.67 -4.63
C TYR A 19 8.23 -14.44 -3.42
N VAL A 20 9.28 -13.91 -2.77
CA VAL A 20 9.84 -14.52 -1.55
C VAL A 20 8.79 -14.57 -0.45
N GLU A 21 8.04 -13.50 -0.24
CA GLU A 21 6.98 -13.47 0.78
C GLU A 21 5.84 -14.44 0.44
N SER A 22 5.40 -14.50 -0.82
CA SER A 22 4.38 -15.48 -1.25
C SER A 22 4.85 -16.92 -1.03
N ALA A 23 6.14 -17.22 -1.28
CA ALA A 23 6.72 -18.54 -1.02
C ALA A 23 6.79 -18.85 0.49
N VAL A 24 7.17 -17.89 1.33
CA VAL A 24 7.15 -18.05 2.79
C VAL A 24 5.73 -18.34 3.28
N VAL A 25 4.74 -17.59 2.80
CA VAL A 25 3.32 -17.82 3.15
C VAL A 25 2.86 -19.21 2.71
N LEU A 26 3.24 -19.66 1.52
CA LEU A 26 2.98 -21.04 1.08
C LEU A 26 3.58 -22.07 2.05
N TYR A 27 4.85 -21.90 2.45
CA TYR A 27 5.50 -22.82 3.40
C TYR A 27 4.79 -22.83 4.75
N LEU A 28 4.41 -21.67 5.28
CA LEU A 28 3.67 -21.59 6.54
C LEU A 28 2.32 -22.29 6.44
N ARG A 29 1.55 -21.97 5.40
CA ARG A 29 0.23 -22.54 5.16
C ARG A 29 0.28 -24.07 4.97
N THR A 30 1.31 -24.58 4.30
CA THR A 30 1.52 -26.02 4.13
C THR A 30 1.96 -26.71 5.42
N MET A 31 2.89 -26.13 6.19
CA MET A 31 3.33 -26.68 7.48
C MET A 31 2.19 -26.76 8.50
N VAL A 32 1.27 -25.81 8.44
CA VAL A 32 0.13 -25.70 9.36
C VAL A 32 -1.10 -26.49 8.85
N GLY A 33 -1.04 -27.02 7.63
CA GLY A 33 -2.15 -27.77 7.01
C GLY A 33 -3.34 -26.90 6.58
N HIS A 34 -3.18 -25.57 6.53
CA HIS A 34 -4.22 -24.60 6.21
C HIS A 34 -3.81 -23.75 5.00
N VAL A 35 -4.05 -24.28 3.80
CA VAL A 35 -3.74 -23.58 2.52
C VAL A 35 -4.69 -22.40 2.27
N ASP A 36 -5.92 -22.49 2.78
CA ASP A 36 -6.93 -21.43 2.71
C ASP A 36 -6.98 -20.69 4.06
N PRO A 37 -6.76 -19.37 4.10
CA PRO A 37 -6.72 -18.61 5.35
C PRO A 37 -8.09 -18.49 6.04
N TYR A 38 -9.20 -18.78 5.34
CA TYR A 38 -10.56 -18.64 5.84
C TYR A 38 -11.27 -20.00 5.99
N GLN A 39 -10.65 -20.96 6.68
CA GLN A 39 -11.20 -22.32 6.90
C GLN A 39 -11.84 -22.50 8.27
N PRO A 40 -13.00 -23.18 8.44
CA PRO A 40 -13.75 -23.37 9.70
C PRO A 40 -12.93 -23.77 10.94
N ASP A 41 -11.88 -24.56 10.77
CA ASP A 41 -11.10 -25.09 11.88
C ASP A 41 -10.14 -24.04 12.46
N PRO A 42 -10.00 -23.92 13.80
CA PRO A 42 -9.08 -22.97 14.40
C PRO A 42 -7.65 -23.36 14.06
N VAL A 43 -6.91 -22.43 13.46
CA VAL A 43 -5.49 -22.60 13.21
C VAL A 43 -4.76 -22.50 14.55
N MET A 44 -4.33 -23.64 15.10
CA MET A 44 -3.46 -23.68 16.27
C MET A 44 -2.02 -23.37 15.85
N LEU A 45 -1.74 -22.10 15.55
CA LEU A 45 -0.35 -21.66 15.38
C LEU A 45 0.36 -21.70 16.73
N SER A 46 1.58 -22.24 16.77
CA SER A 46 2.41 -22.10 17.96
C SER A 46 2.71 -20.62 18.21
N GLU A 47 2.77 -20.22 19.47
CA GLU A 47 3.09 -18.83 19.84
C GLU A 47 4.44 -18.37 19.24
N SER A 48 5.39 -19.29 19.13
CA SER A 48 6.69 -19.04 18.49
C SER A 48 6.56 -18.69 17.01
N LEU A 49 5.65 -19.35 16.28
CA LEU A 49 5.41 -19.10 14.87
C LEU A 49 4.70 -17.75 14.67
N VAL A 50 3.70 -17.43 15.49
CA VAL A 50 3.03 -16.12 15.45
C VAL A 50 4.03 -14.99 15.70
N ARG A 51 4.91 -15.15 16.69
CA ARG A 51 5.95 -14.16 16.98
C ARG A 51 6.95 -14.01 15.84
N ALA A 52 7.37 -15.12 15.22
CA ALA A 52 8.25 -15.08 14.06
C ALA A 52 7.59 -14.34 12.88
N GLU A 53 6.29 -14.56 12.65
CA GLU A 53 5.54 -13.86 11.60
C GLU A 53 5.41 -12.36 11.88
N MET A 54 5.12 -11.96 13.11
CA MET A 54 5.10 -10.53 13.48
C MET A 54 6.47 -9.87 13.25
N VAL A 55 7.57 -10.55 13.57
CA VAL A 55 8.92 -10.04 13.33
C VAL A 55 9.23 -9.99 11.83
N ARG A 56 8.81 -11.01 11.06
CA ARG A 56 8.95 -11.04 9.61
C ARG A 56 8.23 -9.85 8.97
N GLU A 57 6.95 -9.63 9.30
CA GLU A 57 6.19 -8.50 8.78
C GLU A 57 6.83 -7.15 9.12
N ALA A 58 7.33 -6.97 10.35
CA ALA A 58 8.09 -5.78 10.72
C ALA A 58 9.35 -5.62 9.86
N ALA A 59 10.07 -6.72 9.60
CA ALA A 59 11.25 -6.72 8.73
C ALA A 59 10.88 -6.36 7.29
N THR A 60 9.78 -6.88 6.75
CA THR A 60 9.25 -6.53 5.42
C THR A 60 9.03 -5.02 5.31
N LEU A 61 8.36 -4.41 6.30
CA LEU A 61 8.13 -2.96 6.35
C LEU A 61 9.46 -2.16 6.37
N ILE A 62 10.43 -2.62 7.16
CA ILE A 62 11.77 -1.99 7.24
C ILE A 62 12.49 -2.09 5.89
N MET A 63 12.45 -3.25 5.23
CA MET A 63 13.08 -3.48 3.92
C MET A 63 12.49 -2.55 2.84
N LEU A 64 11.15 -2.44 2.79
CA LEU A 64 10.44 -1.55 1.85
C LEU A 64 10.78 -0.07 2.10
N LEU A 65 10.85 0.34 3.37
CA LEU A 65 11.30 1.68 3.72
C LEU A 65 12.76 1.91 3.31
N ALA A 66 13.65 0.97 3.61
CA ALA A 66 15.08 1.07 3.34
C ALA A 66 15.36 1.20 1.83
N VAL A 67 14.75 0.36 0.98
CA VAL A 67 14.96 0.44 -0.47
C VAL A 67 14.45 1.75 -1.06
N GLY A 68 13.29 2.24 -0.58
CA GLY A 68 12.77 3.55 -0.99
C GLY A 68 13.70 4.69 -0.57
N TRP A 69 14.24 4.61 0.64
CA TRP A 69 15.17 5.59 1.20
C TRP A 69 16.52 5.64 0.46
N LEU A 70 17.02 4.48 0.02
CA LEU A 70 18.23 4.37 -0.79
C LEU A 70 18.02 4.88 -2.22
N ALA A 71 16.82 4.69 -2.79
CA ALA A 71 16.51 5.10 -4.16
C ALA A 71 16.31 6.63 -4.31
N GLY A 72 15.70 7.28 -3.31
CA GLY A 72 15.37 8.70 -3.34
C GLY A 72 16.54 9.63 -3.07
N ARG A 73 16.60 10.77 -3.78
CA ARG A 73 17.62 11.82 -3.55
C ARG A 73 17.21 12.82 -2.47
N THR A 74 15.92 13.11 -2.36
CA THR A 74 15.35 13.99 -1.36
C THR A 74 14.42 13.20 -0.44
N TRP A 75 14.07 13.73 0.73
CA TRP A 75 13.04 13.14 1.59
C TRP A 75 11.73 12.81 0.82
N ARG A 76 11.36 13.66 -0.15
CA ARG A 76 10.14 13.52 -0.95
C ARG A 76 10.21 12.31 -1.87
N SER A 77 11.27 12.21 -2.69
CA SER A 77 11.46 11.03 -3.55
C SER A 77 11.71 9.77 -2.76
N ARG A 78 12.33 9.84 -1.57
CA ARG A 78 12.50 8.67 -0.69
C ARG A 78 11.16 8.09 -0.28
N LEU A 79 10.24 8.94 0.22
CA LEU A 79 8.87 8.52 0.51
C LEU A 79 8.15 8.01 -0.75
N GLY A 80 8.30 8.70 -1.89
CA GLY A 80 7.69 8.27 -3.14
C GLY A 80 8.13 6.86 -3.57
N TYR A 81 9.42 6.56 -3.51
CA TYR A 81 9.94 5.21 -3.81
C TYR A 81 9.53 4.18 -2.77
N THR A 82 9.43 4.53 -1.49
CA THR A 82 8.88 3.63 -0.46
C THR A 82 7.43 3.26 -0.78
N LEU A 83 6.59 4.22 -1.17
CA LEU A 83 5.20 3.95 -1.56
C LEU A 83 5.10 3.08 -2.81
N VAL A 84 5.94 3.33 -3.82
CA VAL A 84 6.01 2.47 -5.01
C VAL A 84 6.43 1.07 -4.64
N ALA A 85 7.49 0.91 -3.84
CA ALA A 85 7.98 -0.41 -3.42
C ALA A 85 6.88 -1.18 -2.68
N PHE A 86 6.22 -0.54 -1.72
CA PHE A 86 5.16 -1.14 -0.93
C PHE A 86 3.98 -1.55 -1.82
N GLY A 87 3.45 -0.63 -2.64
CA GLY A 87 2.26 -0.92 -3.44
C GLY A 87 2.53 -1.98 -4.52
N VAL A 88 3.72 -1.98 -5.13
CA VAL A 88 4.12 -3.04 -6.08
C VAL A 88 4.25 -4.38 -5.37
N TRP A 89 4.92 -4.40 -4.21
CA TRP A 89 5.09 -5.59 -3.40
C TRP A 89 3.74 -6.21 -3.03
N ASP A 90 2.80 -5.40 -2.54
CA ASP A 90 1.48 -5.84 -2.07
C ASP A 90 0.64 -6.43 -3.21
N ILE A 91 0.61 -5.77 -4.38
CA ILE A 91 -0.10 -6.28 -5.55
C ILE A 91 0.52 -7.59 -6.04
N LEU A 92 1.85 -7.62 -6.18
CA LEU A 92 2.55 -8.79 -6.72
C LEU A 92 2.54 -9.97 -5.75
N TYR A 93 2.46 -9.72 -4.44
CA TYR A 93 2.28 -10.76 -3.44
C TYR A 93 1.05 -11.62 -3.77
N TYR A 94 -0.10 -11.00 -4.03
CA TYR A 94 -1.31 -11.75 -4.44
C TYR A 94 -1.17 -12.38 -5.83
N VAL A 95 -0.55 -11.70 -6.79
CA VAL A 95 -0.33 -12.24 -8.14
C VAL A 95 0.49 -13.54 -8.09
N PHE A 96 1.53 -13.60 -7.26
CA PHE A 96 2.34 -14.79 -7.09
C PHE A 96 1.70 -15.84 -6.19
N LEU A 97 0.87 -15.43 -5.22
CA LEU A 97 0.18 -16.35 -4.33
C LEU A 97 -0.83 -17.23 -5.07
N VAL A 98 -1.46 -16.72 -6.15
CA VAL A 98 -2.44 -17.46 -6.97
C VAL A 98 -1.84 -18.74 -7.56
N PRO A 99 -0.76 -18.71 -8.37
CA PRO A 99 -0.17 -19.94 -8.91
C PRO A 99 0.47 -20.83 -7.85
N LEU A 100 0.91 -20.27 -6.72
CA LEU A 100 1.58 -21.02 -5.65
C LEU A 100 0.60 -21.81 -4.76
N SER A 101 -0.58 -21.25 -4.49
CA SER A 101 -1.52 -21.79 -3.48
C SER A 101 -2.96 -21.92 -3.97
N GLY A 102 -3.30 -21.36 -5.14
CA GLY A 102 -4.67 -21.23 -5.61
C GLY A 102 -5.48 -20.13 -4.92
N TRP A 103 -4.82 -19.25 -4.16
CA TRP A 103 -5.43 -18.16 -3.40
C TRP A 103 -4.89 -16.78 -3.83
N PRO A 104 -5.70 -15.73 -3.89
CA PRO A 104 -7.18 -15.73 -3.75
C PRO A 104 -7.88 -16.27 -5.01
N ARG A 105 -9.11 -16.78 -4.84
CA ARG A 105 -9.98 -17.22 -5.96
C ARG A 105 -10.77 -16.05 -6.54
N SER A 106 -11.07 -15.05 -5.71
CA SER A 106 -11.73 -13.81 -6.07
C SER A 106 -11.13 -12.61 -5.32
N LEU A 107 -11.26 -11.40 -5.87
CA LEU A 107 -10.81 -10.19 -5.17
C LEU A 107 -11.62 -9.89 -3.90
N LEU A 108 -12.75 -10.57 -3.68
CA LEU A 108 -13.58 -10.40 -2.49
C LEU A 108 -13.27 -11.44 -1.40
N ASP A 109 -12.35 -12.36 -1.67
CA ASP A 109 -11.93 -13.36 -0.68
C ASP A 109 -11.21 -12.70 0.49
N TRP A 110 -11.49 -13.18 1.70
CA TRP A 110 -10.95 -12.65 2.95
C TRP A 110 -9.54 -13.15 3.22
N ASP A 111 -8.59 -12.24 3.43
CA ASP A 111 -7.25 -12.60 3.86
C ASP A 111 -6.86 -11.88 5.15
N ILE A 112 -5.81 -12.39 5.79
CA ILE A 112 -5.11 -11.72 6.88
C ILE A 112 -4.01 -10.88 6.24
N LEU A 113 -4.20 -9.57 6.24
CA LEU A 113 -3.36 -8.62 5.51
C LEU A 113 -2.02 -8.37 6.22
N PHE A 114 -2.08 -8.24 7.54
CA PHE A 114 -0.97 -8.03 8.46
C PHE A 114 -1.39 -8.52 9.85
N LEU A 115 -0.43 -8.90 10.70
CA LEU A 115 -0.61 -9.20 12.11
C LEU A 115 -0.29 -8.02 13.03
N LEU A 116 0.41 -6.99 12.52
CA LEU A 116 0.83 -5.82 13.29
C LEU A 116 -0.15 -4.63 13.21
N PRO A 117 -0.45 -3.93 14.33
CA PRO A 117 -0.21 -4.33 15.72
C PRO A 117 -1.20 -5.40 16.22
N LEU A 118 -2.29 -5.59 15.47
CA LEU A 118 -3.29 -6.63 15.63
C LEU A 118 -3.61 -7.20 14.25
N PRO A 119 -4.15 -8.44 14.13
CA PRO A 119 -4.60 -9.00 12.85
C PRO A 119 -5.54 -8.07 12.08
N TRP A 120 -5.17 -7.80 10.82
CA TRP A 120 -5.92 -7.01 9.85
C TRP A 120 -6.68 -7.96 8.94
N TRP A 121 -8.00 -7.91 9.01
CA TRP A 121 -8.86 -8.72 8.16
C TRP A 121 -9.48 -7.86 7.08
N GLY A 122 -9.47 -8.35 5.84
CA GLY A 122 -10.18 -7.69 4.76
C GLY A 122 -10.24 -8.50 3.47
N PRO A 123 -11.17 -8.16 2.56
CA PRO A 123 -11.18 -8.71 1.21
C PRO A 123 -9.96 -8.20 0.45
N VAL A 124 -9.32 -9.05 -0.37
CA VAL A 124 -8.08 -8.71 -1.13
C VAL A 124 -8.21 -7.42 -1.96
N LEU A 125 -9.40 -7.09 -2.44
CA LEU A 125 -9.67 -5.85 -3.17
C LEU A 125 -9.29 -4.60 -2.36
N ALA A 126 -9.46 -4.63 -1.04
CA ALA A 126 -9.18 -3.49 -0.17
C ALA A 126 -7.69 -3.09 -0.13
N PRO A 127 -6.74 -3.96 0.28
CA PRO A 127 -5.32 -3.64 0.25
C PRO A 127 -4.84 -3.34 -1.18
N VAL A 128 -5.28 -4.10 -2.19
CA VAL A 128 -4.92 -3.86 -3.59
C VAL A 128 -5.34 -2.46 -4.05
N SER A 129 -6.52 -1.98 -3.64
CA SER A 129 -6.97 -0.63 -3.98
C SER A 129 -6.08 0.45 -3.35
N ILE A 130 -5.66 0.27 -2.10
CA ILE A 130 -4.72 1.18 -1.42
C ILE A 130 -3.35 1.12 -2.12
N ALA A 131 -2.87 -0.08 -2.43
CA ALA A 131 -1.60 -0.32 -3.10
C ALA A 131 -1.54 0.39 -4.47
N VAL A 132 -2.62 0.36 -5.25
CA VAL A 132 -2.72 1.12 -6.51
C VAL A 132 -2.55 2.63 -6.27
N LEU A 133 -3.20 3.19 -5.25
CA LEU A 133 -3.01 4.60 -4.88
C LEU A 133 -1.56 4.89 -4.47
N MET A 134 -0.94 4.00 -3.70
CA MET A 134 0.47 4.14 -3.30
C MET A 134 1.42 4.13 -4.50
N VAL A 135 1.22 3.23 -5.47
CA VAL A 135 2.03 3.19 -6.70
C VAL A 135 1.84 4.46 -7.53
N VAL A 136 0.60 4.91 -7.73
CA VAL A 136 0.30 6.13 -8.49
C VAL A 136 0.89 7.36 -7.81
N GLY A 137 0.56 7.58 -6.53
CA GLY A 137 1.04 8.73 -5.76
C GLY A 137 2.55 8.74 -5.60
N GLY A 138 3.15 7.59 -5.27
CA GLY A 138 4.59 7.44 -5.15
C GLY A 138 5.31 7.69 -6.47
N THR A 139 4.76 7.24 -7.59
CA THR A 139 5.33 7.50 -8.93
C THR A 139 5.27 8.97 -9.29
N LEU A 140 4.15 9.65 -9.02
CA LEU A 140 4.03 11.10 -9.23
C LEU A 140 5.08 11.85 -8.40
N VAL A 141 5.21 11.55 -7.11
CA VAL A 141 6.20 12.21 -6.25
C VAL A 141 7.63 11.93 -6.70
N SER A 142 7.98 10.68 -7.03
CA SER A 142 9.34 10.29 -7.38
C SER A 142 9.80 10.79 -8.76
N LEU A 143 8.92 10.84 -9.76
CA LEU A 143 9.28 11.27 -11.12
C LEU A 143 9.30 12.79 -11.28
N PHE A 144 8.59 13.54 -10.42
CA PHE A 144 8.53 15.00 -10.47
C PHE A 144 9.41 15.70 -9.42
N ASP A 145 10.27 14.99 -8.68
CA ASP A 145 11.13 15.54 -7.62
C ASP A 145 12.34 16.39 -8.11
N ARG A 146 12.28 16.95 -9.33
CA ARG A 146 13.32 17.87 -9.83
C ARG A 146 13.06 19.29 -9.34
N PRO A 147 14.08 20.12 -9.07
CA PRO A 147 13.91 21.47 -8.51
C PRO A 147 12.87 22.33 -9.25
N GLU A 148 12.86 22.25 -10.58
CA GLU A 148 11.95 23.02 -11.45
C GLU A 148 10.53 22.43 -11.57
N ARG A 149 10.33 21.19 -11.14
CA ARG A 149 9.07 20.44 -11.32
C ARG A 149 8.54 19.81 -10.04
N ALA A 150 9.13 20.11 -8.88
CA ALA A 150 8.74 19.55 -7.61
C ALA A 150 7.23 19.70 -7.39
N LEU A 151 6.54 18.57 -7.33
CA LEU A 151 5.13 18.44 -7.03
C LEU A 151 5.04 17.84 -5.63
N TRP A 152 4.34 18.54 -4.73
CA TRP A 152 4.18 18.08 -3.35
C TRP A 152 2.75 18.35 -2.88
N PRO A 153 2.09 17.39 -2.21
CA PRO A 153 0.73 17.61 -1.74
C PRO A 153 0.67 18.75 -0.73
N GLY A 154 -0.36 19.58 -0.83
CA GLY A 154 -0.65 20.62 0.15
C GLY A 154 -0.99 20.05 1.54
N PRO A 155 -0.94 20.87 2.60
CA PRO A 155 -1.20 20.42 3.97
C PRO A 155 -2.61 19.84 4.17
N TRP A 156 -3.61 20.36 3.44
CA TRP A 156 -4.98 19.82 3.46
C TRP A 156 -5.04 18.38 2.95
N ALA A 157 -4.29 18.07 1.88
CA ALA A 157 -4.26 16.76 1.24
C ALA A 157 -3.52 15.74 2.13
N TRP A 158 -2.47 16.20 2.83
CA TRP A 158 -1.80 15.43 3.87
C TRP A 158 -2.73 15.11 5.05
N GLY A 159 -3.46 16.11 5.55
CA GLY A 159 -4.45 15.93 6.62
C GLY A 159 -5.54 14.94 6.23
N ALA A 160 -6.11 15.09 5.02
CA ALA A 160 -7.09 14.15 4.48
C ALA A 160 -6.51 12.73 4.38
N SER A 161 -5.31 12.58 3.82
CA SER A 161 -4.64 11.27 3.71
C SER A 161 -4.40 10.63 5.07
N LEU A 162 -4.02 11.39 6.09
CA LEU A 162 -3.79 10.86 7.44
C LEU A 162 -5.07 10.31 8.06
N VAL A 163 -6.18 11.04 7.90
CA VAL A 163 -7.51 10.55 8.31
C VAL A 163 -7.90 9.30 7.51
N GLY A 164 -7.63 9.28 6.20
CA GLY A 164 -7.83 8.12 5.34
C GLY A 164 -7.06 6.88 5.82
N VAL A 165 -5.77 7.04 6.18
CA VAL A 165 -4.95 5.96 6.76
C VAL A 165 -5.57 5.46 8.07
N ALA A 166 -5.92 6.37 8.98
CA ALA A 166 -6.50 6.00 10.27
C ALA A 166 -7.81 5.22 10.12
N LEU A 167 -8.69 5.66 9.20
CA LEU A 167 -9.95 4.97 8.92
C LEU A 167 -9.71 3.59 8.27
N ALA A 168 -8.79 3.47 7.31
CA ALA A 168 -8.49 2.20 6.67
C ALA A 168 -7.95 1.18 7.68
N VAL A 169 -6.97 1.58 8.50
CA VAL A 169 -6.40 0.74 9.57
C VAL A 169 -7.48 0.35 10.57
N TYR A 170 -8.35 1.30 10.98
CA TYR A 170 -9.47 0.98 11.86
C TYR A 170 -10.42 -0.05 11.26
N VAL A 171 -10.78 0.09 9.98
CA VAL A 171 -11.69 -0.85 9.30
C VAL A 171 -11.10 -2.26 9.28
N PHE A 172 -9.81 -2.42 8.97
CA PHE A 172 -9.15 -3.72 8.96
C PHE A 172 -9.03 -4.36 10.35
N MET A 173 -8.88 -3.53 11.40
CA MET A 173 -8.73 -3.98 12.78
C MET A 173 -10.06 -4.08 13.54
N ALA A 174 -11.18 -3.63 12.98
CA ALA A 174 -12.42 -3.39 13.71
C ALA A 174 -12.92 -4.63 14.46
N ASP A 175 -12.95 -5.79 13.81
CA ASP A 175 -13.40 -7.05 14.41
C ASP A 175 -12.41 -7.57 15.45
N THR A 176 -11.12 -7.42 15.19
CA THR A 176 -10.05 -7.79 16.14
C THR A 176 -10.10 -6.92 17.40
N ILE A 177 -10.36 -5.62 17.27
CA ILE A 177 -10.53 -4.69 18.39
C ILE A 177 -11.75 -5.09 19.24
N ARG A 178 -12.87 -5.47 18.61
CA ARG A 178 -14.07 -5.95 19.34
C ARG A 178 -13.78 -7.22 20.14
N ALA A 179 -12.97 -8.12 19.59
CA ALA A 179 -12.59 -9.37 20.25
C ALA A 179 -11.48 -9.20 21.30
N ALA A 180 -10.75 -8.09 21.29
CA ALA A 180 -9.59 -7.87 22.17
C ALA A 180 -9.93 -7.99 23.67
N GLY A 181 -11.16 -7.67 24.07
CA GLY A 181 -11.62 -7.83 25.45
C GLY A 181 -11.68 -9.29 25.95
N GLY A 182 -11.71 -10.27 25.03
CA GLY A 182 -11.71 -11.70 25.35
C GLY A 182 -10.32 -12.34 25.42
N GLY A 183 -9.24 -11.56 25.29
CA GLY A 183 -7.87 -12.05 25.33
C GLY A 183 -7.37 -12.69 24.03
N ALA A 184 -6.18 -13.30 24.07
CA ALA A 184 -5.49 -13.82 22.89
C ALA A 184 -6.25 -14.95 22.18
N GLU A 185 -6.98 -15.77 22.92
CA GLU A 185 -7.79 -16.86 22.37
C GLU A 185 -9.03 -16.34 21.61
N ALA A 186 -9.63 -15.24 22.05
CA ALA A 186 -10.71 -14.60 21.31
C ALA A 186 -10.20 -14.01 19.99
N ILE A 187 -9.01 -13.39 20.02
CA ILE A 187 -8.36 -12.81 18.83
C ILE A 187 -8.05 -13.88 17.78
N SER A 188 -7.48 -15.03 18.17
CA SER A 188 -7.13 -16.10 17.22
C SER A 188 -8.35 -16.76 16.56
N ARG A 189 -9.53 -16.62 17.16
CA ARG A 189 -10.81 -17.14 16.65
C ARG A 189 -11.60 -16.11 15.86
N VAL A 190 -11.13 -14.87 15.73
CA VAL A 190 -11.83 -13.81 14.98
C VAL A 190 -11.97 -14.19 13.52
N ARG A 191 -13.21 -14.17 13.04
CA ARG A 191 -13.55 -14.38 11.63
C ARG A 191 -14.64 -13.44 11.21
N PRO A 192 -14.28 -12.33 10.58
CA PRO A 192 -15.26 -11.39 10.09
C PRO A 192 -16.08 -12.04 8.97
N THR A 193 -17.37 -11.76 8.96
CA THR A 193 -18.29 -12.20 7.90
C THR A 193 -18.70 -11.02 7.00
N GLN A 194 -18.50 -9.79 7.48
CA GLN A 194 -18.89 -8.57 6.77
C GLN A 194 -17.75 -7.55 6.84
N PHE A 195 -17.43 -6.96 5.69
CA PHE A 195 -16.47 -5.88 5.57
C PHE A 195 -17.18 -4.53 5.50
N ASN A 196 -16.72 -3.53 6.25
CA ASN A 196 -17.34 -2.21 6.29
C ASN A 196 -16.96 -1.36 5.06
N TRP A 197 -17.49 -1.75 3.90
CA TRP A 197 -17.25 -1.09 2.61
C TRP A 197 -17.55 0.42 2.63
N PRO A 198 -18.64 0.92 3.22
CA PRO A 198 -18.90 2.37 3.23
C PRO A 198 -17.78 3.19 3.88
N VAL A 199 -17.31 2.77 5.05
CA VAL A 199 -16.20 3.47 5.74
C VAL A 199 -14.89 3.29 4.97
N PHE A 200 -14.66 2.10 4.40
CA PHE A 200 -13.48 1.84 3.58
C PHE A 200 -13.44 2.72 2.32
N VAL A 201 -14.57 2.93 1.63
CA VAL A 201 -14.65 3.81 0.46
C VAL A 201 -14.34 5.26 0.86
N VAL A 202 -14.86 5.73 1.99
CA VAL A 202 -14.50 7.06 2.52
C VAL A 202 -13.00 7.15 2.79
N ALA A 203 -12.42 6.14 3.43
CA ALA A 203 -10.98 6.07 3.68
C ALA A 203 -10.18 6.12 2.37
N LEU A 204 -10.59 5.35 1.36
CA LEU A 204 -9.94 5.30 0.04
C LEU A 204 -10.02 6.64 -0.70
N LEU A 205 -11.16 7.33 -0.65
CA LEU A 205 -11.31 8.67 -1.23
C LEU A 205 -10.41 9.70 -0.55
N LEU A 206 -10.28 9.63 0.78
CA LEU A 206 -9.36 10.48 1.55
C LEU A 206 -7.89 10.18 1.22
N LEU A 207 -7.53 8.90 1.06
CA LEU A 207 -6.21 8.46 0.62
C LEU A 207 -5.88 8.92 -0.81
N ALA A 208 -6.87 9.13 -1.67
CA ALA A 208 -6.68 9.66 -3.01
C ALA A 208 -6.45 11.18 -3.04
N ALA A 209 -6.70 11.91 -1.94
CA ALA A 209 -6.59 13.37 -1.90
C ALA A 209 -5.21 13.92 -2.32
N PRO A 210 -4.06 13.37 -1.88
CA PRO A 210 -2.75 13.79 -2.37
C PRO A 210 -2.60 13.63 -3.89
N ILE A 211 -3.07 12.52 -4.47
CA ILE A 211 -2.97 12.28 -5.92
C ILE A 211 -3.80 13.31 -6.69
N VAL A 212 -5.01 13.59 -6.21
CA VAL A 212 -5.90 14.59 -6.82
C VAL A 212 -5.25 15.98 -6.75
N ASP A 213 -4.67 16.35 -5.62
CA ASP A 213 -3.96 17.62 -5.44
C ASP A 213 -2.77 17.74 -6.40
N LEU A 214 -1.92 16.70 -6.47
CA LEU A 214 -0.78 16.66 -7.38
C LEU A 214 -1.19 16.78 -8.85
N CYS A 215 -2.25 16.07 -9.26
CA CYS A 215 -2.82 16.16 -10.60
C CYS A 215 -3.36 17.56 -10.92
N ARG A 216 -4.00 18.23 -9.95
CA ARG A 216 -4.49 19.61 -10.10
C ARG A 216 -3.33 20.59 -10.26
N GLN A 217 -2.30 20.49 -9.43
CA GLN A 217 -1.09 21.32 -9.52
C GLN A 217 -0.40 21.13 -10.89
N GLN A 218 -0.29 19.89 -11.37
CA GLN A 218 0.32 19.60 -12.67
C GLN A 218 -0.49 20.19 -13.84
N ARG A 219 -1.83 20.11 -13.80
CA ARG A 219 -2.69 20.73 -14.81
C ARG A 219 -2.56 22.26 -14.79
N GLY A 220 -2.56 22.87 -13.62
CA GLY A 220 -2.33 24.32 -13.47
C GLY A 220 -1.03 24.77 -14.14
N ARG A 221 0.07 24.04 -13.88
CA ARG A 221 1.38 24.30 -14.50
C ARG A 221 1.46 24.04 -16.00
N ARG A 222 0.53 23.28 -16.60
CA ARG A 222 0.47 23.10 -18.07
C ARG A 222 -0.31 24.21 -18.77
N LEU A 223 -1.20 24.90 -18.07
CA LEU A 223 -2.02 25.98 -18.63
C LEU A 223 -1.30 27.33 -18.61
N THR A 224 -0.43 27.58 -17.61
CA THR A 224 0.35 28.82 -17.50
C THR A 224 1.42 29.04 -18.58
N PRO A 225 2.15 28.02 -19.09
CA PRO A 225 3.17 28.19 -20.13
C PRO A 225 2.64 28.73 -21.45
N GLN A 226 1.36 28.48 -21.76
CA GLN A 226 0.73 28.93 -23.01
C GLN A 226 0.18 30.37 -22.89
N ALA A 227 -0.11 30.83 -21.67
CA ALA A 227 -0.55 32.21 -21.43
C ALA A 227 0.59 33.24 -21.57
N ASP A 228 1.85 32.83 -21.35
CA ASP A 228 3.01 33.71 -21.55
C ASP A 228 3.47 33.76 -23.03
N SER A 229 3.30 32.68 -23.80
CA SER A 229 3.56 32.73 -25.25
C SER A 229 2.55 33.62 -25.98
N ASP A 230 1.27 33.53 -25.63
CA ASP A 230 0.22 34.36 -26.23
C ASP A 230 0.33 35.84 -25.83
N ARG A 231 0.93 36.16 -24.67
CA ARG A 231 1.22 37.54 -24.26
C ARG A 231 2.45 38.13 -24.95
N LEU A 232 3.48 37.33 -25.20
CA LEU A 232 4.67 37.78 -25.92
C LEU A 232 4.35 38.06 -27.40
N ASP A 233 3.55 37.21 -28.05
CA ASP A 233 3.11 37.45 -29.44
C ASP A 233 2.19 38.68 -29.57
N ASN A 234 1.30 38.94 -28.60
CA ASN A 234 0.45 40.15 -28.63
C ASN A 234 1.19 41.45 -28.27
N SER A 235 2.40 41.38 -27.70
CA SER A 235 3.23 42.56 -27.42
C SER A 235 4.17 42.95 -28.56
N LEU A 236 4.25 42.10 -29.60
CA LEU A 236 5.10 42.25 -30.79
C LEU A 236 4.30 42.53 -32.08
N GLY A 237 2.99 42.77 -31.98
CA GLY A 237 2.14 43.20 -33.09
C GLY A 237 2.23 44.73 -33.32
N PRO A 238 2.20 45.18 -34.60
CA PRO A 238 2.67 46.49 -35.07
C PRO A 238 1.88 47.71 -34.60
#